data_AF-A0AAW0DN04-F1
#
_entry.id   AF-A0AAW0DN04-F1
#
_cell.length_a   1.000
_cell.length_b   1.000
_cell.length_c   1.000
_cell.angle_alpha   90.00
_cell.angle_beta   90.00
_cell.angle_gamma   90.00
#
_symmetry.space_group_name_H-M   'P 1'
#
loop_
_entity.id
_entity.type
_entity.pdbx_description
1 polymer ?
#
loop_
_entity_poly.entity_id
_entity_poly.type
_entity_poly.pdbx_seq_one_letter_code
_entity_poly.pdbx_strand_id
1 'polypeptide(L)'
;MENQPIPLNCHGATTFRDEALAKTQESSVRSSIAINAAPLDSKTHSAISLCPTSKTPQLQPCSVGGNAVAYPNAGVDCIIMSLSGLLFSYSLSGLKSDPREITELLKITSSERGLWIVVGAHYRRKGLPDAAVSVMHAMLEVMTQRRIPESDLKPAYLLLSGCESDLARKAQQDPLQSTKHHKNSVKWLQKVYGEYKSELPPPPPFSAPTAQRSTSPRFPSEVGPVLSASRGEERDLERELQSLRDQVNHQKSLLASIRASKRRLEDDFDAERNIRRRLERQVDDLKRERVRDIPWHAETPYYRY
;
A
#
# COMPACT_ATOMS: atom_id res chain seq x y z
N MET A 1 -1.71 76.56 -7.68
CA MET A 1 -2.14 75.33 -6.97
C MET A 1 -1.19 74.23 -7.40
N GLU A 2 -0.24 73.95 -6.51
CA GLU A 2 1.03 73.27 -6.76
C GLU A 2 0.90 71.84 -6.24
N ASN A 3 0.99 70.86 -7.14
CA ASN A 3 0.89 69.44 -6.82
C ASN A 3 2.25 68.92 -6.34
N GLN A 4 2.36 68.66 -5.04
CA GLN A 4 3.51 67.93 -4.50
C GLN A 4 3.32 66.41 -4.63
N PRO A 5 4.36 65.66 -5.05
CA PRO A 5 4.34 64.21 -5.08
C PRO A 5 4.69 63.59 -3.72
N ILE A 6 3.92 62.57 -3.33
CA ILE A 6 4.09 61.76 -2.13
C ILE A 6 5.23 60.73 -2.37
N PRO A 7 6.28 60.66 -1.54
CA PRO A 7 7.28 59.60 -1.63
C PRO A 7 6.77 58.30 -0.99
N LEU A 8 6.66 57.24 -1.80
CA LEU A 8 6.47 55.87 -1.33
C LEU A 8 7.79 55.33 -0.79
N ASN A 9 7.82 55.15 0.53
CA ASN A 9 8.92 54.61 1.29
C ASN A 9 8.92 53.07 1.18
N CYS A 10 9.80 52.51 0.36
CA CYS A 10 10.03 51.07 0.29
C CYS A 10 11.17 50.67 1.25
N HIS A 11 10.81 50.32 2.48
CA HIS A 11 11.70 49.62 3.41
C HIS A 11 11.06 48.29 3.79
N GLY A 12 11.69 47.20 3.35
CA GLY A 12 11.31 45.83 3.64
C GLY A 12 12.47 44.88 3.37
N ALA A 13 13.65 45.21 3.93
CA ALA A 13 14.77 44.29 4.03
C ALA A 13 14.43 43.26 5.13
N THR A 14 13.91 42.10 4.75
CA THR A 14 13.85 40.94 5.64
C THR A 14 15.23 40.29 5.68
N THR A 15 15.92 40.58 6.77
CA THR A 15 17.15 39.93 7.20
C THR A 15 16.93 38.42 7.33
N PHE A 16 17.70 37.67 6.54
CA PHE A 16 17.92 36.24 6.67
C PHE A 16 18.64 36.02 8.02
N ARG A 17 17.92 35.51 9.01
CA ARG A 17 18.47 35.18 10.32
C ARG A 17 18.91 33.72 10.29
N ASP A 18 20.23 33.53 10.32
CA ASP A 18 20.88 32.29 10.74
C ASP A 18 20.35 31.89 12.12
N GLU A 19 19.62 30.78 12.19
CA GLU A 19 19.30 30.15 13.47
C GLU A 19 20.20 28.93 13.65
N ALA A 20 21.13 29.12 14.58
CA ALA A 20 22.25 28.28 14.88
C ALA A 20 21.84 26.93 15.48
N LEU A 21 22.43 25.88 14.93
CA LEU A 21 23.25 24.88 15.62
C LEU A 21 23.08 24.79 17.17
N ALA A 22 21.99 24.17 17.64
CA ALA A 22 21.95 23.64 18.99
C ALA A 22 22.69 22.28 19.02
N LYS A 23 23.95 22.33 19.43
CA LYS A 23 24.70 21.17 19.93
C LYS A 23 24.00 20.65 21.18
N THR A 24 23.27 19.55 21.07
CA THR A 24 22.86 18.80 22.27
C THR A 24 24.03 17.94 22.71
N GLN A 25 24.56 18.36 23.85
CA GLN A 25 25.63 17.80 24.64
C GLN A 25 25.35 16.34 25.03
N GLU A 26 26.30 15.47 24.75
CA GLU A 26 26.38 14.12 25.29
C GLU A 26 26.43 14.19 26.82
N SER A 27 25.39 13.71 27.50
CA SER A 27 25.48 13.34 28.91
C SER A 27 25.53 11.82 29.02
N SER A 28 26.76 11.35 29.13
CA SER A 28 27.12 10.01 29.59
C SER A 28 26.58 9.80 31.01
N VAL A 29 25.48 9.07 31.13
CA VAL A 29 25.10 8.39 32.38
C VAL A 29 25.19 6.89 32.14
N ARG A 30 26.34 6.33 32.49
CA ARG A 30 26.51 4.88 32.73
C ARG A 30 25.62 4.50 33.91
N SER A 31 24.44 3.98 33.63
CA SER A 31 23.70 3.16 34.61
C SER A 31 24.19 1.72 34.49
N SER A 32 25.17 1.38 35.32
CA SER A 32 25.56 0.01 35.62
C SER A 32 24.40 -0.67 36.36
N ILE A 33 23.60 -1.47 35.66
CA ILE A 33 22.67 -2.40 36.30
C ILE A 33 23.46 -3.66 36.62
N ALA A 34 23.86 -3.79 37.88
CA ALA A 34 24.37 -5.02 38.45
C ALA A 34 23.22 -6.05 38.49
N ILE A 35 23.36 -7.13 37.74
CA ILE A 35 22.48 -8.29 37.81
C ILE A 35 22.95 -9.11 39.03
N ASN A 36 22.31 -8.89 40.17
CA ASN A 36 22.46 -9.76 41.33
C ASN A 36 21.74 -11.07 41.03
N ALA A 37 22.50 -12.12 40.74
CA ALA A 37 22.02 -13.49 40.72
C ALA A 37 21.81 -13.97 42.16
N ALA A 38 20.56 -14.11 42.58
CA ALA A 38 20.18 -14.85 43.77
C ALA A 38 19.80 -16.30 43.39
N PRO A 39 20.12 -17.29 44.25
CA PRO A 39 19.93 -18.71 43.94
C PRO A 39 18.46 -19.11 44.14
N LEU A 40 17.88 -19.76 43.13
CA LEU A 40 16.55 -20.35 43.19
C LEU A 40 16.62 -21.69 43.91
N ASP A 41 16.04 -21.73 45.10
CA ASP A 41 15.77 -22.94 45.86
C ASP A 41 14.79 -23.86 45.15
N SER A 42 15.11 -25.14 45.27
CA SER A 42 14.40 -26.32 44.79
C SER A 42 13.05 -26.59 45.48
N LYS A 43 12.22 -27.40 44.79
CA LYS A 43 10.92 -28.00 45.18
C LYS A 43 9.72 -27.13 44.79
N THR A 44 8.86 -27.56 43.87
CA THR A 44 7.91 -28.65 44.13
C THR A 44 7.45 -29.29 42.82
N HIS A 45 7.47 -30.63 42.79
CA HIS A 45 6.95 -31.44 41.71
C HIS A 45 5.42 -31.39 41.67
N SER A 46 4.85 -30.91 40.55
CA SER A 46 3.50 -31.27 40.14
C SER A 46 3.58 -31.86 38.74
N ALA A 47 3.36 -33.17 38.68
CA ALA A 47 3.32 -33.96 37.46
C ALA A 47 2.19 -33.49 36.56
N ILE A 48 2.52 -32.85 35.43
CA ILE A 48 1.59 -32.69 34.32
C ILE A 48 1.69 -33.96 33.49
N SER A 49 0.63 -34.74 33.58
CA SER A 49 0.39 -35.97 32.83
C SER A 49 0.43 -35.70 31.32
N LEU A 50 1.43 -36.27 30.66
CA LEU A 50 1.51 -36.40 29.21
C LEU A 50 0.61 -37.57 28.79
N CYS A 51 -0.53 -37.26 28.17
CA CYS A 51 -1.25 -38.24 27.36
C CYS A 51 -0.73 -38.18 25.90
N PRO A 52 -0.38 -39.32 25.30
CA PRO A 52 0.09 -39.41 23.93
C PRO A 52 -1.07 -39.63 22.95
N THR A 53 -0.76 -39.44 21.67
CA THR A 53 -1.55 -39.81 20.47
C THR A 53 -2.67 -38.84 20.07
N SER A 54 -2.44 -38.04 19.03
CA SER A 54 -2.83 -38.42 17.66
C SER A 54 -2.75 -37.23 16.69
N LYS A 55 -2.22 -37.53 15.50
CA LYS A 55 -2.25 -36.76 14.24
C LYS A 55 -1.31 -35.55 14.13
N THR A 56 -0.08 -35.86 13.75
CA THR A 56 0.79 -34.98 12.96
C THR A 56 0.01 -34.38 11.79
N PRO A 57 -0.19 -33.06 11.71
CA PRO A 57 -0.65 -32.45 10.47
C PRO A 57 0.49 -32.60 9.46
N GLN A 58 0.22 -33.35 8.40
CA GLN A 58 1.11 -33.50 7.26
C GLN A 58 1.33 -32.10 6.66
N LEU A 59 2.53 -31.55 6.87
CA LEU A 59 2.97 -30.33 6.20
C LEU A 59 2.97 -30.61 4.69
N GLN A 60 1.99 -30.08 3.98
CA GLN A 60 2.00 -30.05 2.53
C GLN A 60 3.08 -29.06 2.09
N PRO A 61 4.10 -29.48 1.33
CA PRO A 61 5.00 -28.54 0.69
C PRO A 61 4.19 -27.74 -0.34
N CYS A 62 4.04 -26.44 -0.11
CA CYS A 62 3.49 -25.53 -1.10
C CYS A 62 4.45 -25.48 -2.29
N SER A 63 4.07 -26.17 -3.37
CA SER A 63 4.80 -26.14 -4.64
C SER A 63 4.92 -24.70 -5.15
N VAL A 64 6.15 -24.18 -5.17
CA VAL A 64 6.49 -22.89 -5.76
C VAL A 64 6.45 -23.05 -7.29
N GLY A 65 5.24 -23.02 -7.84
CA GLY A 65 5.01 -22.91 -9.28
C GLY A 65 5.01 -21.46 -9.69
N GLY A 66 6.13 -20.97 -10.23
CA GLY A 66 6.19 -19.67 -10.88
C GLY A 66 5.32 -19.63 -12.13
N ASN A 67 4.41 -18.67 -12.21
CA ASN A 67 4.22 -17.74 -13.33
C ASN A 67 2.89 -16.95 -13.19
N ALA A 68 2.95 -15.69 -13.63
CA ALA A 68 1.87 -14.72 -13.83
C ALA A 68 1.33 -13.96 -12.59
N VAL A 69 1.78 -12.70 -12.50
CA VAL A 69 1.35 -11.66 -11.56
C VAL A 69 -0.05 -11.15 -11.95
N ALA A 70 -1.09 -11.91 -11.62
CA ALA A 70 -2.42 -11.36 -11.43
C ALA A 70 -2.51 -10.97 -9.95
N TYR A 71 -2.47 -9.67 -9.63
CA TYR A 71 -2.62 -9.21 -8.24
C TYR A 71 -4.02 -9.62 -7.74
N PRO A 72 -4.14 -10.63 -6.86
CA PRO A 72 -5.43 -10.97 -6.29
C PRO A 72 -5.76 -9.84 -5.34
N ASN A 73 -6.89 -9.17 -5.57
CA ASN A 73 -7.49 -8.22 -4.63
C ASN A 73 -8.06 -8.94 -3.38
N ALA A 74 -7.71 -10.20 -3.16
CA ALA A 74 -7.92 -10.88 -1.89
C ALA A 74 -6.98 -10.23 -0.87
N GLY A 75 -7.56 -9.47 0.06
CA GLY A 75 -6.82 -8.86 1.15
C GLY A 75 -5.91 -9.90 1.79
N VAL A 76 -4.60 -9.64 1.77
CA VAL A 76 -3.65 -10.44 2.53
C VAL A 76 -3.97 -10.18 4.00
N ASP A 77 -4.74 -11.07 4.62
CA ASP A 77 -5.21 -10.94 6.01
C ASP A 77 -4.23 -11.53 7.03
N CYS A 78 -3.15 -12.16 6.55
CA CYS A 78 -2.05 -12.64 7.38
C CYS A 78 -0.69 -12.39 6.72
N ILE A 79 0.33 -12.17 7.53
CA ILE A 79 1.73 -12.18 7.11
C ILE A 79 2.43 -13.38 7.74
N ILE A 80 3.37 -13.98 7.01
CA ILE A 80 4.22 -15.05 7.51
C ILE A 80 5.59 -14.45 7.80
N MET A 81 6.09 -14.67 9.00
CA MET A 81 7.39 -14.18 9.48
C MET A 81 8.21 -15.33 10.03
N SER A 82 9.53 -15.16 10.07
CA SER A 82 10.46 -16.11 10.69
C SER A 82 11.14 -15.49 11.91
N LEU A 83 11.21 -16.22 13.02
CA LEU A 83 12.04 -15.88 14.17
C LEU A 83 12.85 -17.11 14.57
N SER A 84 14.18 -17.03 14.52
CA SER A 84 15.07 -18.14 14.87
C SER A 84 14.77 -19.44 14.10
N GLY A 85 14.43 -19.31 12.81
CA GLY A 85 14.09 -20.45 11.95
C GLY A 85 12.66 -21.00 12.11
N LEU A 86 11.89 -20.49 13.06
CA LEU A 86 10.48 -20.84 13.23
C LEU A 86 9.59 -19.87 12.43
N LEU A 87 8.75 -20.43 11.57
CA LEU A 87 7.74 -19.67 10.84
C LEU A 87 6.48 -19.53 11.68
N PHE A 88 5.92 -18.32 11.72
CA PHE A 88 4.62 -18.07 12.32
C PHE A 88 3.78 -17.13 11.46
N SER A 89 2.46 -17.34 11.54
CA SER A 89 1.47 -16.52 10.85
C SER A 89 0.92 -15.47 11.82
N TYR A 90 0.92 -14.21 11.40
CA TYR A 90 0.36 -13.11 12.15
C TYR A 90 -0.86 -12.53 11.42
N SER A 91 -2.02 -12.53 12.09
CA SER A 91 -3.25 -12.00 11.51
C SER A 91 -3.27 -10.47 11.53
N LEU A 92 -3.48 -9.86 10.36
CA LEU A 92 -3.60 -8.41 10.20
C LEU A 92 -4.99 -7.89 10.59
N SER A 93 -6.00 -8.77 10.62
CA SER A 93 -7.38 -8.41 10.99
C SER A 93 -7.45 -7.86 12.41
N GLY A 94 -6.65 -8.40 13.32
CA GLY A 94 -6.55 -7.99 14.74
C GLY A 94 -5.57 -6.85 15.03
N LEU A 95 -5.00 -6.18 14.03
CA LEU A 95 -4.06 -5.07 14.27
C LEU A 95 -4.73 -3.93 15.05
N LYS A 96 -4.08 -3.53 16.15
CA LYS A 96 -4.44 -2.38 16.98
C LYS A 96 -4.16 -1.07 16.24
N SER A 97 -4.86 0.00 16.64
CA SER A 97 -4.64 1.35 16.07
C SER A 97 -3.24 1.90 16.34
N ASP A 98 -2.63 1.51 17.46
CA ASP A 98 -1.23 1.82 17.76
C ASP A 98 -0.30 0.84 16.99
N PRO A 99 0.57 1.33 16.10
CA PRO A 99 1.46 0.48 15.30
C PRO A 99 2.71 -0.02 16.03
N ARG A 100 2.93 0.37 17.30
CA ARG A 100 4.18 0.03 18.03
C ARG A 100 4.43 -1.47 18.12
N GLU A 101 3.44 -2.24 18.55
CA GLU A 101 3.58 -3.70 18.74
C GLU A 101 3.99 -4.42 17.46
N ILE A 102 3.31 -4.13 16.34
CA ILE A 102 3.65 -4.74 15.05
C ILE A 102 5.00 -4.23 14.51
N THR A 103 5.34 -2.96 14.77
CA THR A 103 6.63 -2.39 14.37
C THR A 103 7.78 -3.09 15.11
N GLU A 104 7.65 -3.30 16.42
CA GLU A 104 8.62 -4.04 17.21
C GLU A 104 8.73 -5.49 16.74
N LEU A 105 7.61 -6.14 16.48
CA LEU A 105 7.59 -7.50 15.93
C LEU A 105 8.33 -7.60 14.59
N LEU A 106 8.09 -6.66 13.66
CA LEU A 106 8.78 -6.61 12.36
C LEU A 106 10.28 -6.34 12.52
N LYS A 107 10.68 -5.52 13.50
CA LYS A 107 12.11 -5.29 13.85
C LYS A 107 12.77 -6.56 14.39
N ILE A 108 12.16 -7.20 15.39
CA ILE A 108 12.69 -8.40 16.07
C ILE A 108 12.85 -9.56 15.09
N THR A 109 11.85 -9.77 14.23
CA THR A 109 11.86 -10.81 13.18
C THR A 109 12.77 -10.48 12.00
N SER A 110 13.38 -9.29 12.00
CA SER A 110 14.18 -8.78 10.88
C SER A 110 13.45 -8.83 9.53
N SER A 111 12.13 -8.66 9.56
CA SER A 111 11.23 -8.84 8.42
C SER A 111 11.68 -8.09 7.17
N GLU A 112 11.49 -8.73 6.02
CA GLU A 112 11.79 -8.15 4.71
C GLU A 112 10.90 -6.96 4.39
N ARG A 113 11.41 -6.04 3.55
CA ARG A 113 10.70 -4.84 3.06
C ARG A 113 9.27 -5.12 2.62
N GLY A 114 9.03 -6.24 1.93
CA GLY A 114 7.68 -6.59 1.45
C GLY A 114 6.65 -6.68 2.58
N LEU A 115 7.00 -7.26 3.72
CA LEU A 115 6.09 -7.42 4.86
C LEU A 115 5.73 -6.08 5.49
N TRP A 116 6.71 -5.18 5.62
CA TRP A 116 6.48 -3.82 6.09
C TRP A 116 5.48 -3.07 5.19
N ILE A 117 5.65 -3.16 3.87
CA ILE A 117 4.75 -2.54 2.88
C ILE A 117 3.32 -3.11 3.01
N VAL A 118 3.18 -4.43 3.17
CA VAL A 118 1.88 -5.09 3.36
C VAL A 118 1.18 -4.55 4.61
N VAL A 119 1.89 -4.44 5.74
CA VAL A 119 1.33 -3.90 7.00
C VAL A 119 0.94 -2.43 6.86
N GLY A 120 1.80 -1.58 6.28
CA GLY A 120 1.47 -0.18 6.06
C GLY A 120 0.28 0.01 5.13
N ALA A 121 0.21 -0.75 4.04
CA ALA A 121 -0.94 -0.73 3.13
C ALA A 121 -2.23 -1.20 3.83
N HIS A 122 -2.13 -2.16 4.76
CA HIS A 122 -3.26 -2.62 5.55
C HIS A 122 -3.80 -1.54 6.49
N TYR A 123 -2.93 -0.83 7.22
CA TYR A 123 -3.33 0.31 8.05
C TYR A 123 -4.01 1.40 7.22
N ARG A 124 -3.47 1.71 6.05
CA ARG A 124 -4.07 2.68 5.13
C ARG A 124 -5.49 2.24 4.70
N ARG A 125 -5.68 0.98 4.30
CA ARG A 125 -7.01 0.43 3.92
C ARG A 125 -8.01 0.47 5.07
N LYS A 126 -7.55 0.26 6.32
CA LYS A 126 -8.37 0.41 7.53
C LYS A 126 -8.73 1.87 7.87
N GLY A 127 -8.28 2.85 7.08
CA GLY A 127 -8.53 4.26 7.36
C GLY A 127 -7.68 4.82 8.50
N LEU A 128 -6.54 4.18 8.80
CA LEU A 128 -5.59 4.59 9.85
C LEU A 128 -4.26 5.05 9.22
N PRO A 129 -4.24 6.18 8.47
CA PRO A 129 -3.05 6.66 7.79
C PRO A 129 -1.92 7.09 8.74
N ASP A 130 -2.21 7.61 9.94
CA ASP A 130 -1.20 7.97 10.94
C ASP A 130 -0.35 6.76 11.37
N ALA A 131 -1.03 5.63 11.61
CA ALA A 131 -0.37 4.38 11.96
C ALA A 131 0.47 3.86 10.78
N ALA A 132 -0.07 3.94 9.55
CA ALA A 132 0.66 3.57 8.34
C ALA A 132 1.94 4.41 8.15
N VAL A 133 1.87 5.73 8.32
CA VAL A 133 3.02 6.64 8.26
C VAL A 133 4.08 6.25 9.28
N SER A 134 3.67 5.95 10.51
CA SER A 134 4.58 5.51 11.58
C SER A 134 5.31 4.20 11.24
N VAL A 135 4.59 3.19 10.73
CA VAL A 135 5.20 1.92 10.28
C VAL A 135 6.18 2.17 9.12
N MET A 136 5.82 3.01 8.16
CA MET A 136 6.66 3.33 7.01
C MET A 136 7.94 4.08 7.41
N HIS A 137 7.87 5.02 8.35
CA HIS A 137 9.06 5.69 8.88
C HIS A 137 9.99 4.73 9.60
N ALA A 138 9.45 3.84 10.45
CA ALA A 138 10.24 2.80 11.11
C ALA A 138 10.90 1.84 10.11
N MET A 139 10.20 1.49 9.02
CA MET A 139 10.79 0.71 7.94
C MET A 139 11.95 1.46 7.28
N LEU A 140 11.76 2.73 6.89
CA LEU A 140 12.81 3.53 6.24
C LEU A 140 14.06 3.64 7.13
N GLU A 141 13.88 3.82 8.43
CA GLU A 141 14.97 3.82 9.42
C GLU A 141 15.75 2.49 9.39
N VAL A 142 15.04 1.36 9.53
CA VAL A 142 15.66 0.02 9.53
C VAL A 142 16.34 -0.31 8.20
N MET A 143 15.72 0.05 7.07
CA MET A 143 16.28 -0.23 5.74
C MET A 143 17.50 0.65 5.44
N THR A 144 17.51 1.89 5.93
CA THR A 144 18.68 2.77 5.85
C THR A 144 19.84 2.21 6.67
N GLN A 145 19.57 1.74 7.90
CA GLN A 145 20.57 1.06 8.74
C GLN A 145 21.14 -0.19 8.06
N ARG A 146 20.31 -0.93 7.32
CA ARG A 146 20.71 -2.10 6.51
C ARG A 146 21.37 -1.76 5.17
N ARG A 147 21.58 -0.47 4.87
CA ARG A 147 22.17 0.03 3.62
C ARG A 147 21.41 -0.40 2.36
N ILE A 148 20.09 -0.51 2.47
CA ILE A 148 19.23 -0.72 1.28
C ILE A 148 19.25 0.57 0.45
N PRO A 149 19.50 0.50 -0.87
CA PRO A 149 19.59 1.69 -1.70
C PRO A 149 18.25 2.44 -1.76
N GLU A 150 18.30 3.76 -1.89
CA GLU A 150 17.09 4.59 -1.87
C GLU A 150 16.17 4.33 -3.08
N SER A 151 16.73 3.90 -4.23
CA SER A 151 15.96 3.47 -5.42
C SER A 151 14.99 2.34 -5.12
N ASP A 152 15.36 1.48 -4.18
CA ASP A 152 14.63 0.31 -3.73
C ASP A 152 13.54 0.67 -2.70
N LEU A 153 13.58 1.89 -2.15
CA LEU A 153 12.60 2.40 -1.21
C LEU A 153 11.48 3.20 -1.90
N LYS A 154 11.50 3.30 -3.24
CA LYS A 154 10.44 3.98 -4.01
C LYS A 154 9.01 3.51 -3.68
N PRO A 155 8.72 2.20 -3.51
CA PRO A 155 7.39 1.76 -3.10
C PRO A 155 6.96 2.31 -1.73
N ALA A 156 7.91 2.49 -0.80
CA ALA A 156 7.65 3.06 0.52
C ALA A 156 7.26 4.54 0.42
N TYR A 157 8.00 5.32 -0.36
CA TYR A 157 7.73 6.73 -0.58
C TYR A 157 6.40 6.96 -1.30
N LEU A 158 6.05 6.08 -2.26
CA LEU A 158 4.75 6.14 -2.91
C LEU A 158 3.60 5.83 -1.94
N LEU A 159 3.79 4.86 -1.03
CA LEU A 159 2.80 4.57 0.00
C LEU A 159 2.66 5.75 0.99
N LEU A 160 3.77 6.34 1.43
CA LEU A 160 3.80 7.52 2.29
C LEU A 160 3.09 8.73 1.66
N SER A 161 3.30 9.03 0.39
CA SER A 161 2.59 10.13 -0.29
C SER A 161 1.08 9.90 -0.31
N GLY A 162 0.65 8.65 -0.51
CA GLY A 162 -0.74 8.26 -0.39
C GLY A 162 -1.29 8.51 1.01
N CYS A 163 -0.58 8.06 2.06
CA CYS A 163 -0.99 8.28 3.45
C CYS A 163 -1.08 9.76 3.84
N GLU A 164 -0.08 10.57 3.45
CA GLU A 164 -0.07 12.02 3.69
C GLU A 164 -1.23 12.73 2.96
N SER A 165 -1.58 12.28 1.75
CA SER A 165 -2.74 12.82 1.04
C SER A 165 -4.06 12.48 1.73
N ASP A 166 -4.15 11.30 2.35
CA ASP A 166 -5.32 10.90 3.15
C ASP A 166 -5.40 11.73 4.44
N LEU A 167 -4.25 12.01 5.09
CA LEU A 167 -4.17 12.91 6.24
C LEU A 167 -4.56 14.35 5.90
N ALA A 168 -4.08 14.90 4.79
CA ALA A 168 -4.45 16.23 4.33
C ALA A 168 -5.97 16.38 4.15
N ARG A 169 -6.64 15.31 3.69
CA ARG A 169 -8.10 15.26 3.54
C ARG A 169 -8.83 15.19 4.87
N LYS A 170 -8.33 14.41 5.84
CA LYS A 170 -8.88 14.37 7.21
C LYS A 170 -8.72 15.70 7.92
N ALA A 171 -7.61 16.40 7.68
CA ALA A 171 -7.30 17.69 8.28
C ALA A 171 -7.96 18.88 7.56
N GLN A 172 -8.98 18.70 6.71
CA GLN A 172 -9.63 19.80 5.98
C GLN A 172 -10.18 20.92 6.89
N GLN A 173 -10.50 20.60 8.14
CA GLN A 173 -10.94 21.59 9.14
C GLN A 173 -9.79 22.46 9.67
N ASP A 174 -8.55 22.02 9.54
CA ASP A 174 -7.34 22.73 9.93
C ASP A 174 -6.44 22.98 8.69
N PRO A 175 -6.57 24.16 8.05
CA PRO A 175 -5.81 24.48 6.84
C PRO A 175 -4.28 24.40 7.02
N LEU A 176 -3.77 24.66 8.21
CA LEU A 176 -2.33 24.62 8.47
C LEU A 176 -1.81 23.18 8.43
N GLN A 177 -2.53 22.25 9.06
CA GLN A 177 -2.18 20.83 9.00
C GLN A 177 -2.42 20.26 7.60
N SER A 178 -3.55 20.61 6.96
CA SER A 178 -3.85 20.14 5.61
C SER A 178 -2.76 20.53 4.61
N THR A 179 -2.32 21.79 4.63
CA THR A 179 -1.23 22.28 3.76
C THR A 179 0.12 21.62 4.08
N LYS A 180 0.41 21.36 5.35
CA LYS A 180 1.61 20.62 5.77
C LYS A 180 1.63 19.20 5.19
N HIS A 181 0.54 18.46 5.35
CA HIS A 181 0.41 17.10 4.82
C HIS A 181 0.46 17.09 3.28
N HIS A 182 -0.15 18.08 2.61
CA HIS A 182 -0.04 18.21 1.16
C HIS A 182 1.40 18.43 0.69
N LYS A 183 2.14 19.32 1.36
CA LYS A 183 3.59 19.53 1.08
C LYS A 183 4.40 18.25 1.30
N ASN A 184 4.13 17.50 2.37
CA ASN A 184 4.79 16.23 2.61
C ASN A 184 4.49 15.20 1.51
N SER A 185 3.24 15.09 1.07
CA SER A 185 2.86 14.20 -0.03
C SER A 185 3.66 14.49 -1.30
N VAL A 186 3.76 15.77 -1.68
CA VAL A 186 4.56 16.20 -2.84
C VAL A 186 6.04 15.87 -2.65
N LYS A 187 6.61 16.12 -1.47
CA LYS A 187 8.00 15.77 -1.14
C LYS A 187 8.27 14.27 -1.35
N TRP A 188 7.36 13.40 -0.92
CA TRP A 188 7.52 11.96 -1.11
C TRP A 188 7.39 11.54 -2.59
N LEU A 189 6.52 12.18 -3.37
CA LEU A 189 6.43 11.95 -4.81
C LEU A 189 7.71 12.39 -5.53
N GLN A 190 8.27 13.54 -5.17
CA GLN A 190 9.55 14.00 -5.70
C GLN A 190 10.67 13.00 -5.41
N LYS A 191 10.69 12.33 -4.25
CA LYS A 191 11.66 11.25 -4.01
C LYS A 191 11.52 10.05 -4.96
N VAL A 192 10.30 9.72 -5.40
CA VAL A 192 10.06 8.58 -6.30
C VAL A 192 10.43 8.90 -7.74
N TYR A 193 9.97 10.06 -8.22
CA TYR A 193 10.06 10.47 -9.61
C TYR A 193 11.25 11.39 -9.91
N GLY A 194 11.98 11.80 -8.87
CA GLY A 194 12.99 12.85 -8.95
C GLY A 194 12.41 14.23 -8.66
N GLU A 195 13.26 15.16 -8.26
CA GLU A 195 12.88 16.57 -8.24
C GLU A 195 12.59 16.98 -9.67
N TYR A 196 11.36 17.44 -9.91
CA TYR A 196 11.05 18.14 -11.15
C TYR A 196 11.78 19.47 -11.11
N LYS A 197 13.04 19.45 -11.54
CA LYS A 197 13.77 20.67 -11.86
C LYS A 197 13.04 21.26 -13.05
N SER A 198 12.18 22.23 -12.78
CA SER A 198 11.62 23.11 -13.81
C SER A 198 12.74 24.00 -14.35
N GLU A 199 13.78 23.39 -14.93
CA GLU A 199 14.79 24.06 -15.73
C GLU A 199 14.23 24.39 -17.12
N LEU A 200 13.04 23.85 -17.46
CA LEU A 200 12.26 24.42 -18.54
C LEU A 200 11.96 25.87 -18.18
N PRO A 201 12.45 26.85 -18.97
CA PRO A 201 12.13 28.26 -18.75
C PRO A 201 10.61 28.37 -18.62
N PRO A 202 10.10 29.21 -17.69
CA PRO A 202 8.67 29.39 -17.53
C PRO A 202 8.08 29.58 -18.93
N PRO A 203 7.05 28.81 -19.30
CA PRO A 203 6.48 28.91 -20.63
C PRO A 203 6.25 30.39 -20.91
N PRO A 204 6.72 30.92 -22.05
CA PRO A 204 6.57 32.34 -22.37
C PRO A 204 5.11 32.68 -22.08
N PRO A 205 4.83 33.79 -21.37
CA PRO A 205 3.49 34.11 -20.91
C PRO A 205 2.58 33.88 -22.11
N PHE A 206 1.69 32.89 -22.00
CA PHE A 206 0.77 32.57 -23.06
C PHE A 206 0.02 33.87 -23.30
N SER A 207 0.41 34.59 -24.35
CA SER A 207 -0.32 35.73 -24.85
C SER A 207 -1.69 35.16 -25.12
N ALA A 208 -2.63 35.46 -24.21
CA ALA A 208 -4.00 35.00 -24.33
C ALA A 208 -4.39 35.25 -25.79
N PRO A 209 -4.84 34.22 -26.52
CA PRO A 209 -5.21 34.40 -27.91
C PRO A 209 -6.33 35.44 -27.90
N THR A 210 -5.96 36.68 -28.18
CA THR A 210 -6.89 37.73 -28.55
C THR A 210 -7.72 37.09 -29.64
N ALA A 211 -9.01 36.89 -29.34
CA ALA A 211 -9.95 36.21 -30.21
C ALA A 211 -9.98 36.92 -31.57
N GLN A 212 -9.07 36.55 -32.46
CA GLN A 212 -9.13 36.90 -33.86
C GLN A 212 -10.24 36.03 -34.43
N ARG A 213 -11.40 36.66 -34.55
CA ARG A 213 -12.50 36.23 -35.41
C ARG A 213 -11.91 35.62 -36.69
N SER A 214 -12.19 34.34 -36.86
CA SER A 214 -11.94 33.57 -38.06
C SER A 214 -12.66 34.20 -39.26
N THR A 215 -11.94 34.97 -40.06
CA THR A 215 -12.23 35.09 -41.49
C THR A 215 -11.41 34.02 -42.19
N SER A 216 -12.13 33.02 -42.70
CA SER A 216 -11.64 31.88 -43.47
C SER A 216 -10.72 32.32 -44.62
N PRO A 217 -9.46 31.85 -44.69
CA PRO A 217 -8.64 32.00 -45.88
C PRO A 217 -8.94 30.84 -46.84
N ARG A 218 -9.62 31.18 -47.92
CA ARG A 218 -9.84 30.35 -49.11
C ARG A 218 -8.50 30.17 -49.82
N PHE A 219 -7.87 29.01 -49.70
CA PHE A 219 -6.68 28.69 -50.49
C PHE A 219 -7.07 28.17 -51.88
N PRO A 220 -6.42 28.68 -52.95
CA PRO A 220 -6.57 28.17 -54.31
C PRO A 220 -5.83 26.84 -54.48
N SER A 221 -6.50 25.95 -55.19
CA SER A 221 -6.03 24.63 -55.60
C SER A 221 -4.91 24.78 -56.63
N GLU A 222 -3.65 24.63 -56.21
CA GLU A 222 -2.51 24.56 -57.12
C GLU A 222 -2.11 23.09 -57.30
N VAL A 223 -2.35 22.59 -58.51
CA VAL A 223 -2.11 21.23 -58.95
C VAL A 223 -0.61 21.07 -59.21
N GLY A 224 0.13 20.64 -58.18
CA GLY A 224 1.55 20.28 -58.31
C GLY A 224 1.72 18.85 -58.87
N PRO A 225 2.80 18.57 -59.64
CA PRO A 225 3.03 17.26 -60.25
C PRO A 225 3.37 16.25 -59.16
N VAL A 226 2.58 15.17 -59.13
CA VAL A 226 2.76 14.00 -58.26
C VAL A 226 4.11 13.35 -58.58
N LEU A 227 5.12 13.64 -57.77
CA LEU A 227 6.36 12.88 -57.74
C LEU A 227 6.01 11.46 -57.33
N SER A 228 6.28 10.52 -58.22
CA SER A 228 5.98 9.09 -58.07
C SER A 228 6.73 8.53 -56.87
N ALA A 229 6.02 8.47 -55.74
CA ALA A 229 6.51 7.83 -54.53
C ALA A 229 6.96 6.40 -54.85
N SER A 230 8.13 6.05 -54.32
CA SER A 230 8.81 4.78 -54.49
C SER A 230 7.89 3.61 -54.11
N ARG A 231 7.66 2.67 -55.05
CA ARG A 231 6.94 1.39 -54.83
C ARG A 231 7.40 0.59 -53.60
N GLY A 232 8.55 0.90 -53.03
CA GLY A 232 9.05 0.29 -51.79
C GLY A 232 8.31 0.77 -50.54
N GLU A 233 7.99 2.06 -50.44
CA GLU A 233 7.38 2.66 -49.25
C GLU A 233 5.94 2.15 -49.03
N GLU A 234 5.20 1.92 -50.12
CA GLU A 234 3.85 1.37 -50.07
C GLU A 234 3.82 -0.03 -49.45
N ARG A 235 4.79 -0.89 -49.78
CA ARG A 235 4.89 -2.25 -49.21
C ARG A 235 5.28 -2.25 -47.74
N ASP A 236 6.08 -1.28 -47.31
CA ASP A 236 6.46 -1.16 -45.90
C ASP A 236 5.27 -0.69 -45.05
N LEU A 237 4.51 0.28 -45.55
CA LEU A 237 3.27 0.75 -44.91
C LEU A 237 2.19 -0.35 -44.85
N GLU A 238 2.03 -1.15 -45.91
CA GLU A 238 1.11 -2.29 -45.92
C GLU A 238 1.48 -3.34 -44.86
N ARG A 239 2.78 -3.64 -44.71
CA ARG A 239 3.27 -4.55 -43.67
C ARG A 239 3.03 -4.00 -42.26
N GLU A 240 3.26 -2.71 -42.05
CA GLU A 240 3.00 -2.06 -40.77
C GLU A 240 1.50 -2.08 -40.43
N LEU A 241 0.63 -1.75 -41.39
CA LEU A 241 -0.81 -1.82 -41.21
C LEU A 241 -1.28 -3.23 -40.86
N GLN A 242 -0.70 -4.26 -41.49
CA GLN A 242 -1.03 -5.64 -41.18
C GLN A 242 -0.57 -6.02 -39.76
N SER A 243 0.65 -5.65 -39.37
CA SER A 243 1.18 -5.86 -38.02
C SER A 243 0.29 -5.20 -36.95
N LEU A 244 -0.15 -3.96 -37.19
CA LEU A 244 -1.04 -3.24 -36.27
C LEU A 244 -2.42 -3.92 -36.16
N ARG A 245 -2.97 -4.43 -37.27
CA ARG A 245 -4.23 -5.19 -37.26
C ARG A 245 -4.10 -6.48 -36.44
N ASP A 246 -3.00 -7.20 -36.61
CA ASP A 246 -2.73 -8.43 -35.87
C ASP A 246 -2.55 -8.16 -34.37
N GLN A 247 -1.85 -7.09 -34.00
CA GLN A 247 -1.71 -6.66 -32.61
C GLN A 247 -3.06 -6.30 -31.97
N VAL A 248 -3.91 -5.55 -32.66
CA VAL A 248 -5.26 -5.20 -32.18
C VAL A 248 -6.12 -6.45 -32.03
N ASN A 249 -6.06 -7.39 -32.98
CA ASN A 249 -6.78 -8.65 -32.90
C ASN A 249 -6.29 -9.52 -31.73
N HIS A 250 -4.99 -9.56 -31.48
CA HIS A 250 -4.41 -10.25 -30.33
C HIS A 250 -4.91 -9.66 -29.01
N GLN A 251 -4.89 -8.33 -28.86
CA GLN A 251 -5.42 -7.66 -27.66
C GLN A 251 -6.91 -7.92 -27.45
N LYS A 252 -7.71 -7.92 -28.53
CA LYS A 252 -9.14 -8.26 -28.48
C LYS A 252 -9.37 -9.70 -28.01
N SER A 253 -8.58 -10.65 -28.53
CA SER A 253 -8.63 -12.05 -28.12
C SER A 253 -8.27 -12.22 -26.63
N LEU A 254 -7.23 -11.54 -26.17
CA LEU A 254 -6.83 -11.56 -24.76
C LEU A 254 -7.92 -11.00 -23.84
N LEU A 255 -8.55 -9.88 -24.20
CA LEU A 255 -9.66 -9.31 -23.45
C LEU A 255 -10.88 -10.24 -23.43
N ALA A 256 -11.18 -10.93 -24.54
CA ALA A 256 -12.25 -11.92 -24.59
C ALA A 256 -11.98 -13.11 -23.66
N SER A 257 -10.74 -13.61 -23.64
CA SER A 257 -10.29 -14.68 -22.74
C SER A 257 -10.41 -14.27 -21.27
N ILE A 258 -9.94 -13.07 -20.91
CA ILE A 258 -10.07 -12.53 -19.54
C ILE A 258 -11.54 -12.43 -19.12
N ARG A 259 -12.41 -11.93 -19.99
CA ARG A 259 -13.87 -11.84 -19.72
C ARG A 259 -14.53 -13.21 -19.59
N ALA A 260 -14.06 -14.22 -20.31
CA ALA A 260 -14.54 -15.59 -20.18
C ALA A 260 -14.08 -16.22 -18.86
N SER A 261 -12.80 -16.07 -18.52
CA SER A 261 -12.25 -16.53 -17.24
C SER A 261 -12.93 -15.86 -16.05
N LYS A 262 -13.24 -14.56 -16.13
CA LYS A 262 -13.97 -13.84 -15.09
C LYS A 262 -15.34 -14.45 -14.85
N ARG A 263 -16.13 -14.66 -15.91
CA ARG A 263 -17.47 -15.27 -15.81
C ARG A 263 -17.42 -16.66 -15.17
N ARG A 264 -16.44 -17.48 -15.57
CA ARG A 264 -16.24 -18.82 -14.99
C ARG A 264 -15.98 -18.77 -13.48
N LEU A 265 -15.14 -17.84 -13.02
CA LEU A 265 -14.85 -17.69 -11.59
C LEU A 265 -16.06 -17.16 -10.81
N GLU A 266 -16.88 -16.30 -11.42
CA GLU A 266 -18.16 -15.84 -10.84
C GLU A 266 -19.13 -17.03 -10.69
N ASP A 267 -19.26 -17.88 -11.71
CA ASP A 267 -20.09 -19.09 -11.67
C ASP A 267 -19.60 -20.08 -10.59
N ASP A 268 -18.28 -20.31 -10.51
CA ASP A 268 -17.67 -21.19 -9.51
C ASP A 268 -17.90 -20.67 -8.07
N PHE A 269 -17.83 -19.35 -7.88
CA PHE A 269 -18.10 -18.71 -6.59
C PHE A 269 -19.57 -18.86 -6.17
N ASP A 270 -20.51 -18.67 -7.09
CA ASP A 270 -21.94 -18.87 -6.82
C ASP A 270 -22.26 -20.34 -6.53
N ALA A 271 -21.59 -21.28 -7.21
CA ALA A 271 -21.69 -22.70 -6.92
C ALA A 271 -21.20 -23.04 -5.50
N GLU A 272 -20.04 -22.52 -5.09
CA GLU A 272 -19.51 -22.70 -3.73
C GLU A 272 -20.48 -22.16 -2.68
N ARG A 273 -21.00 -20.95 -2.89
CA ARG A 273 -21.94 -20.32 -1.96
C ARG A 273 -23.22 -21.14 -1.79
N ASN A 274 -23.70 -21.75 -2.87
CA ASN A 274 -24.87 -22.62 -2.84
C ASN A 274 -24.59 -23.93 -2.08
N ILE A 275 -23.40 -24.53 -2.26
CA ILE A 275 -22.96 -25.71 -1.49
C ILE A 275 -22.86 -25.36 -0.01
N ARG A 276 -22.23 -24.23 0.34
CA ARG A 276 -22.09 -23.78 1.74
C ARG A 276 -23.44 -23.61 2.41
N ARG A 277 -24.39 -22.91 1.78
CA ARG A 277 -25.77 -22.77 2.29
C ARG A 277 -26.48 -24.11 2.47
N ARG A 278 -26.23 -25.08 1.58
CA ARG A 278 -26.81 -26.43 1.72
C ARG A 278 -26.24 -27.14 2.94
N LEU A 279 -24.91 -27.09 3.14
CA LEU A 279 -24.25 -27.71 4.28
C LEU A 279 -24.65 -27.05 5.60
N GLU A 280 -24.78 -25.72 5.64
CA GLU A 280 -25.28 -24.98 6.81
C GLU A 280 -26.66 -25.47 7.24
N ARG A 281 -27.60 -25.63 6.30
CA ARG A 281 -28.93 -26.18 6.60
C ARG A 281 -28.85 -27.60 7.16
N GLN A 282 -28.01 -28.45 6.59
CA GLN A 282 -27.81 -29.82 7.10
C GLN A 282 -27.27 -29.82 8.54
N VAL A 283 -26.32 -28.94 8.84
CA VAL A 283 -25.79 -28.78 10.21
C VAL A 283 -26.89 -28.32 11.16
N ASP A 284 -27.73 -27.37 10.75
CA ASP A 284 -28.84 -26.87 11.58
C ASP A 284 -29.95 -27.92 11.78
N ASP A 285 -30.23 -28.74 10.77
CA ASP A 285 -31.18 -29.85 10.86
C ASP A 285 -30.68 -30.92 11.86
N LEU A 286 -29.41 -31.31 11.76
CA LEU A 286 -28.78 -32.25 12.69
C LEU A 286 -28.72 -31.70 14.13
N LYS A 287 -28.49 -30.39 14.30
CA LYS A 287 -28.58 -29.75 15.62
C LYS A 287 -30.00 -29.82 16.19
N ARG A 288 -31.01 -29.55 15.37
CA ARG A 288 -32.43 -29.64 15.78
C ARG A 288 -32.85 -31.07 16.11
N GLU A 289 -32.34 -32.08 15.40
CA GLU A 289 -32.54 -33.49 15.75
C GLU A 289 -31.90 -33.83 17.10
N ARG A 290 -30.63 -33.44 17.31
CA ARG A 290 -29.96 -33.65 18.60
C ARG A 290 -30.72 -33.01 19.76
N VAL A 291 -31.23 -31.79 19.60
CA VAL A 291 -32.02 -31.12 20.64
C VAL A 291 -33.35 -31.84 20.90
N ARG A 292 -33.98 -32.43 19.88
CA ARG A 292 -35.21 -33.21 20.04
C ARG A 292 -34.99 -34.53 20.80
N ASP A 293 -33.82 -35.14 20.63
CA ASP A 293 -33.48 -36.41 21.28
C ASP A 293 -33.01 -36.25 22.73
N ILE A 294 -32.73 -35.04 23.20
CA ILE A 294 -32.48 -34.78 24.62
C ILE A 294 -33.82 -34.92 25.36
N PRO A 295 -33.99 -35.92 26.24
CA PRO A 295 -35.24 -36.07 26.98
C PRO A 295 -35.50 -34.82 27.81
N TRP A 296 -36.69 -34.22 27.67
CA TRP A 296 -37.12 -33.00 28.38
C TRP A 296 -36.95 -33.04 29.91
N HIS A 297 -36.72 -34.23 30.48
CA HIS A 297 -36.51 -34.43 31.92
C HIS A 297 -35.04 -34.32 32.38
N ALA A 298 -34.06 -34.29 31.47
CA ALA A 298 -32.63 -34.23 31.82
C ALA A 298 -32.13 -32.81 32.18
N GLU A 299 -32.92 -31.77 31.91
CA GLU A 299 -32.60 -30.37 32.25
C GLU A 299 -33.47 -29.83 33.40
N THR A 300 -33.79 -30.66 34.40
CA THR A 300 -34.13 -30.09 35.70
C THR A 300 -32.84 -29.91 36.48
N PRO A 301 -32.28 -28.68 36.60
CA PRO A 301 -31.26 -28.44 37.60
C PRO A 301 -31.94 -28.72 38.94
N TYR A 302 -31.57 -29.83 39.57
CA TYR A 302 -31.83 -30.07 40.98
C TYR A 302 -31.13 -28.96 41.76
N TYR A 303 -31.77 -27.80 41.87
CA TYR A 303 -31.48 -26.83 42.91
C TYR A 303 -31.97 -27.46 44.22
N ARG A 304 -31.10 -28.26 44.82
CA ARG A 304 -31.21 -28.74 46.20
C ARG A 304 -30.69 -27.61 47.08
N TYR A 305 -31.59 -26.90 47.75
CA TYR A 305 -31.30 -26.15 48.98
C TYR A 305 -32.03 -26.83 50.12
#